data_AF-A0A0P8A2F3-F1
#
_entry.id   AF-A0A0P8A2F3-F1
#
_cell.length_a   1.000
_cell.length_b   1.000
_cell.length_c   1.000
_cell.angle_alpha   90.00
_cell.angle_beta   90.00
_cell.angle_gamma   90.00
#
_symmetry.space_group_name_H-M   'P 1'
#
loop_
_entity.id
_entity.type
_entity.pdbx_description
1 polymer ?
#
loop_
_entity_poly.entity_id
_entity_poly.type
_entity_poly.pdbx_seq_one_letter_code
_entity_poly.pdbx_strand_id
1 'polypeptide(L)'
;MSAFWFRYGISSLLTAGVLTGVVVPLPQLALQPAIAQNQDEQTNIRVYDQASPAVVAIIAGNSSGSGSIITPDGLVLTNAHVVQQASGRTVTVRLSNGDEYTADILGFDPNGQDLAALQLRNARNLPTIDIASPDSVRVGQRAFAIGSPFGLETTFTVGIISRIDPDEGTIQTDAAINPGNSGGPLLNSNAEMVGVNTAIFSVGREGGNIGIGFAIPITDVQPFLSAIRQGQGSETARTGSRLPGSQAPRPVELNGSPIRGTLGPDSNVLPGDNSYFNAYSFEGQAGQTVSLDLTSNDFDAYLILLDSNGNSVAQDDDSASGTNARIVTQLPETGTYILLANSFRGGESGDYELTLRSQRGQGSASRGRLLLDETGVLRTGDPSLPEDGSLFHQYEFSGQAGQSITIRLESSEFDTYLLLFDNEGNLIDQNDDIRPGNTDSELRVRLPETRGYVVIVNSYDHTGRGRYRLTVEQN
;
A
#
# COMPACT_ATOMS: atom_id res chain seq x y z
N MET A 1 38.64 -71.95 -29.57
CA MET A 1 39.31 -72.38 -28.33
C MET A 1 38.18 -72.72 -27.35
N SER A 2 37.64 -73.95 -27.33
CA SER A 2 38.08 -75.06 -26.48
C SER A 2 38.30 -74.62 -25.02
N ALA A 3 37.67 -75.16 -23.97
CA ALA A 3 36.91 -76.39 -23.81
C ALA A 3 36.57 -76.57 -22.30
N PHE A 4 35.31 -76.96 -22.01
CA PHE A 4 34.93 -78.05 -21.07
C PHE A 4 34.99 -77.85 -19.52
N TRP A 5 34.13 -78.39 -18.62
CA TRP A 5 33.15 -79.51 -18.50
C TRP A 5 31.95 -79.09 -17.58
N PHE A 6 30.66 -79.42 -17.79
CA PHE A 6 29.88 -80.64 -17.37
C PHE A 6 30.02 -81.04 -15.88
N ARG A 7 29.03 -81.47 -15.07
CA ARG A 7 27.55 -81.70 -15.12
C ARG A 7 27.15 -82.27 -13.71
N TYR A 8 25.92 -82.01 -13.22
CA TYR A 8 25.11 -82.75 -12.19
C TYR A 8 25.65 -82.75 -10.75
N GLY A 9 24.86 -82.64 -9.66
CA GLY A 9 23.43 -82.65 -9.39
C GLY A 9 23.24 -82.80 -7.87
N ILE A 10 21.98 -82.97 -7.43
CA ILE A 10 21.51 -83.36 -6.07
C ILE A 10 20.96 -82.20 -5.19
N SER A 11 19.62 -82.18 -5.16
CA SER A 11 18.69 -81.99 -4.04
C SER A 11 19.19 -81.33 -2.75
N SER A 12 18.45 -80.33 -2.26
CA SER A 12 18.14 -80.16 -0.82
C SER A 12 16.99 -79.17 -0.58
N LEU A 13 15.88 -79.70 -0.07
CA LEU A 13 14.96 -79.14 0.93
C LEU A 13 14.48 -77.68 0.79
N LEU A 14 13.26 -77.53 0.27
CA LEU A 14 12.36 -76.43 0.61
C LEU A 14 11.95 -76.54 2.10
N THR A 15 12.54 -75.72 2.96
CA THR A 15 11.93 -75.35 4.24
C THR A 15 11.00 -74.16 4.01
N ALA A 16 9.69 -74.41 3.98
CA ALA A 16 8.67 -73.39 4.02
C ALA A 16 8.62 -72.77 5.43
N GLY A 17 9.38 -71.70 5.64
CA GLY A 17 9.17 -70.81 6.77
C GLY A 17 7.97 -69.91 6.47
N VAL A 18 6.80 -70.24 7.01
CA VAL A 18 5.66 -69.31 7.01
C VAL A 18 5.98 -68.18 7.99
N LEU A 19 6.60 -67.13 7.47
CA LEU A 19 6.59 -65.81 8.11
C LEU A 19 5.14 -65.31 8.01
N THR A 20 4.35 -65.51 9.06
CA THR A 20 3.12 -64.75 9.26
C THR A 20 3.53 -63.30 9.56
N GLY A 21 3.86 -62.55 8.50
CA GLY A 21 3.97 -61.11 8.58
C GLY A 21 2.58 -60.59 8.92
N VAL A 22 2.39 -60.19 10.17
CA VAL A 22 1.25 -59.34 10.53
C VAL A 22 1.48 -58.04 9.78
N VAL A 23 0.82 -57.89 8.64
CA VAL A 23 0.68 -56.59 7.98
C VAL A 23 -0.21 -55.79 8.90
N VAL A 24 0.39 -55.02 9.80
CA VAL A 24 -0.34 -53.98 10.52
C VAL A 24 -0.67 -52.93 9.47
N PRO A 25 -1.95 -52.72 9.10
CA PRO A 25 -2.29 -51.62 8.23
C PRO A 25 -1.80 -50.35 8.93
N LEU A 26 -0.98 -49.56 8.22
CA LEU A 26 -0.66 -48.21 8.67
C LEU A 26 -2.00 -47.52 8.98
N PRO A 27 -2.19 -46.91 10.16
CA PRO A 27 -3.40 -46.18 10.43
C PRO A 27 -3.56 -45.16 9.30
N GLN A 28 -4.72 -45.17 8.64
CA GLN A 28 -5.11 -44.06 7.79
C GLN A 28 -5.03 -42.82 8.66
N LEU A 29 -4.06 -41.94 8.39
CA LEU A 29 -4.05 -40.59 8.92
C LEU A 29 -5.32 -39.94 8.38
N ALA A 30 -6.40 -40.00 9.15
CA ALA A 30 -7.56 -39.17 8.92
C ALA A 30 -7.04 -37.73 8.99
N LEU A 31 -7.10 -37.00 7.87
CA LEU A 31 -6.91 -35.56 7.88
C LEU A 31 -7.95 -35.01 8.85
N GLN A 32 -7.50 -34.65 10.05
CA GLN A 32 -8.36 -33.95 10.98
C GLN A 32 -8.60 -32.57 10.36
N PRO A 33 -9.86 -32.14 10.20
CA PRO A 33 -10.12 -30.76 9.80
C PRO A 33 -9.45 -29.86 10.83
N ALA A 34 -8.55 -29.01 10.36
CA ALA A 34 -7.78 -28.11 11.20
C ALA A 34 -8.70 -27.01 11.71
N ILE A 35 -9.45 -27.19 12.81
CA ILE A 35 -10.25 -26.08 13.30
C ILE A 35 -10.46 -26.06 14.81
N ALA A 36 -10.05 -24.95 15.41
CA ALA A 36 -10.58 -24.44 16.66
C ALA A 36 -11.79 -23.53 16.36
N GLN A 37 -12.95 -24.10 15.95
CA GLN A 37 -14.13 -23.30 15.58
C GLN A 37 -14.76 -22.60 16.78
N ASN A 38 -14.30 -21.41 17.12
CA ASN A 38 -15.06 -20.51 17.97
C ASN A 38 -16.13 -19.77 17.14
N GLN A 39 -17.07 -19.12 17.82
CA GLN A 39 -18.18 -18.39 17.19
C GLN A 39 -17.71 -17.26 16.26
N ASP A 40 -16.52 -16.73 16.52
CA ASP A 40 -15.95 -15.61 15.77
C ASP A 40 -15.45 -16.08 14.42
N GLU A 41 -14.68 -17.16 14.37
CA GLU A 41 -14.24 -17.79 13.13
C GLU A 41 -15.42 -18.23 12.28
N GLN A 42 -16.46 -18.81 12.88
CA GLN A 42 -17.69 -19.17 12.17
C GLN A 42 -18.42 -17.96 11.59
N THR A 43 -18.33 -16.80 12.23
CA THR A 43 -18.91 -15.56 11.70
C THR A 43 -18.09 -15.03 10.53
N ASN A 44 -16.77 -15.04 10.64
CA ASN A 44 -15.86 -14.64 9.58
C ASN A 44 -16.09 -15.47 8.31
N ILE A 45 -16.12 -16.81 8.44
CA ILE A 45 -16.36 -17.75 7.33
C ILE A 45 -17.72 -17.47 6.68
N ARG A 46 -18.78 -17.34 7.48
CA ARG A 46 -20.13 -17.08 6.96
C ARG A 46 -20.22 -15.77 6.18
N VAL A 47 -19.62 -14.70 6.71
CA VAL A 47 -19.61 -13.39 6.05
C VAL A 47 -18.88 -13.46 4.72
N TYR A 48 -17.70 -14.09 4.70
CA TYR A 48 -16.92 -14.29 3.47
C TYR A 48 -17.68 -15.12 2.43
N ASP A 49 -18.22 -16.29 2.82
CA ASP A 49 -18.93 -17.21 1.91
C ASP A 49 -20.18 -16.56 1.31
N GLN A 50 -20.89 -15.73 2.09
CA GLN A 50 -22.09 -15.04 1.64
C GLN A 50 -21.77 -13.86 0.70
N ALA A 51 -20.74 -13.07 1.00
CA ALA A 51 -20.48 -11.81 0.30
C ALA A 51 -19.51 -11.93 -0.88
N SER A 52 -18.46 -12.76 -0.77
CA SER A 52 -17.41 -12.86 -1.80
C SER A 52 -17.91 -13.18 -3.22
N PRO A 53 -19.01 -13.93 -3.46
CA PRO A 53 -19.54 -14.12 -4.80
C PRO A 53 -20.01 -12.84 -5.49
N ALA A 54 -20.44 -11.84 -4.71
CA ALA A 54 -20.96 -10.56 -5.20
C ALA A 54 -19.90 -9.45 -5.24
N VAL A 55 -18.66 -9.73 -4.83
CA VAL A 55 -17.53 -8.80 -4.93
C VAL A 55 -16.77 -9.07 -6.23
N VAL A 56 -16.47 -8.00 -6.96
CA VAL A 56 -15.87 -8.07 -8.30
C VAL A 56 -14.56 -7.31 -8.37
N ALA A 57 -13.67 -7.74 -9.25
CA ALA A 57 -12.49 -6.97 -9.64
C ALA A 57 -12.85 -6.03 -10.81
N ILE A 58 -12.34 -4.81 -10.78
CA ILE A 58 -12.55 -3.81 -11.82
C ILE A 58 -11.20 -3.43 -12.42
N ILE A 59 -11.12 -3.46 -13.75
CA ILE A 59 -9.94 -3.13 -14.54
C ILE A 59 -10.30 -1.99 -15.50
N ALA A 60 -9.67 -0.84 -15.31
CA ALA A 60 -9.97 0.41 -15.98
C ALA A 60 -8.68 1.03 -16.58
N GLY A 61 -8.19 0.45 -17.67
CA GLY A 61 -6.90 0.86 -18.26
C GLY A 61 -5.75 0.47 -17.34
N ASN A 62 -4.99 1.46 -16.85
CA ASN A 62 -3.89 1.27 -15.90
C ASN A 62 -4.35 1.30 -14.43
N SER A 63 -5.65 1.54 -14.18
CA SER A 63 -6.25 1.52 -12.85
C SER A 63 -6.94 0.18 -12.58
N SER A 64 -6.90 -0.27 -11.32
CA SER A 64 -7.66 -1.44 -10.87
C SER A 64 -8.20 -1.25 -9.46
N GLY A 65 -9.30 -1.93 -9.15
CA GLY A 65 -9.94 -1.88 -7.84
C GLY A 65 -11.00 -2.94 -7.70
N SER A 66 -11.92 -2.74 -6.76
CA SER A 66 -13.00 -3.65 -6.43
C SER A 66 -14.37 -2.99 -6.64
N GLY A 67 -15.41 -3.82 -6.67
CA GLY A 67 -16.80 -3.38 -6.71
C GLY A 67 -17.74 -4.35 -6.02
N SER A 68 -18.98 -3.92 -5.80
CA SER A 68 -20.06 -4.74 -5.24
C SER A 68 -21.22 -4.83 -6.22
N ILE A 69 -21.68 -6.04 -6.55
CA ILE A 69 -22.89 -6.23 -7.34
C ILE A 69 -24.11 -5.92 -6.46
N ILE A 70 -24.91 -4.94 -6.87
CA ILE A 70 -26.07 -4.41 -6.12
C ILE A 70 -27.39 -5.01 -6.65
N THR A 71 -27.45 -5.37 -7.93
CA THR A 71 -28.66 -5.96 -8.52
C THR A 71 -28.33 -7.19 -9.38
N PRO A 72 -29.25 -8.18 -9.49
CA PRO A 72 -28.98 -9.42 -10.23
C PRO A 72 -28.79 -9.24 -11.74
N ASP A 73 -29.19 -8.10 -12.30
CA ASP A 73 -28.98 -7.71 -13.70
C ASP A 73 -27.66 -6.96 -13.92
N GLY A 74 -26.84 -6.79 -12.88
CA GLY A 74 -25.45 -6.36 -13.01
C GLY A 74 -25.19 -4.87 -12.74
N LEU A 75 -26.00 -4.20 -11.92
CA LEU A 75 -25.58 -2.91 -11.36
C LEU A 75 -24.45 -3.14 -10.36
N VAL A 76 -23.31 -2.48 -10.56
CA VAL A 76 -22.13 -2.58 -9.69
C VAL A 76 -21.83 -1.20 -9.09
N LEU A 77 -21.57 -1.17 -7.79
CA LEU A 77 -21.09 0.00 -7.06
C LEU A 77 -19.57 -0.08 -6.87
N THR A 78 -18.87 1.03 -7.05
CA THR A 78 -17.42 1.16 -6.84
C THR A 78 -17.05 2.62 -6.55
N ASN A 79 -15.75 2.92 -6.43
CA ASN A 79 -15.28 4.29 -6.32
C ASN A 79 -15.14 4.98 -7.69
N ALA A 80 -15.25 6.31 -7.69
CA ALA A 80 -15.03 7.11 -8.89
C ALA A 80 -13.57 7.05 -9.33
N HIS A 81 -12.61 7.15 -8.39
CA HIS A 81 -11.18 7.13 -8.70
C HIS A 81 -10.74 5.83 -9.38
N VAL A 82 -11.40 4.70 -9.10
CA VAL A 82 -11.10 3.40 -9.73
C VAL A 82 -11.36 3.45 -11.23
N VAL A 83 -12.42 4.13 -11.67
CA VAL A 83 -12.90 4.06 -13.07
C VAL A 83 -12.74 5.36 -13.85
N GLN A 84 -12.37 6.48 -13.20
CA GLN A 84 -12.26 7.79 -13.85
C GLN A 84 -11.17 7.85 -14.94
N GLN A 85 -10.14 7.01 -14.84
CA GLN A 85 -9.03 6.96 -15.80
C GLN A 85 -9.29 5.98 -16.96
N ALA A 86 -10.45 5.33 -17.02
CA ALA A 86 -10.79 4.45 -18.12
C ALA A 86 -10.73 5.21 -19.46
N SER A 87 -10.03 4.64 -20.43
CA SER A 87 -10.02 5.14 -21.80
C SER A 87 -11.38 4.86 -22.46
N GLY A 88 -12.37 5.71 -22.18
CA GLY A 88 -13.76 5.57 -22.64
C GLY A 88 -14.77 5.50 -21.48
N ARG A 89 -16.03 5.23 -21.79
CA ARG A 89 -17.11 5.06 -20.79
C ARG A 89 -17.34 3.59 -20.39
N THR A 90 -16.32 2.75 -20.53
CA THR A 90 -16.42 1.31 -20.27
C THR A 90 -15.21 0.77 -19.54
N VAL A 91 -15.43 -0.22 -18.68
CA VAL A 91 -14.39 -0.95 -17.93
C VAL A 91 -14.60 -2.45 -18.06
N THR A 92 -13.59 -3.24 -17.68
CA THR A 92 -13.73 -4.69 -17.55
C THR A 92 -14.00 -5.04 -16.09
N VAL A 93 -15.00 -5.88 -15.85
CA VAL A 93 -15.35 -6.37 -14.53
C VAL A 93 -15.22 -7.89 -14.52
N ARG A 94 -14.45 -8.43 -13.57
CA ARG A 94 -14.26 -9.87 -13.38
C ARG A 94 -14.91 -10.33 -12.09
N LEU A 95 -15.74 -11.36 -12.18
CA LEU A 95 -16.39 -12.02 -11.04
C LEU A 95 -15.44 -13.03 -10.38
N SER A 96 -15.76 -13.42 -9.15
CA SER A 96 -14.98 -14.40 -8.38
C SER A 96 -14.97 -15.81 -8.99
N ASN A 97 -15.93 -16.14 -9.86
CA ASN A 97 -15.94 -17.37 -10.63
C ASN A 97 -15.05 -17.32 -11.90
N GLY A 98 -14.42 -16.18 -12.18
CA GLY A 98 -13.57 -15.94 -13.35
C GLY A 98 -14.29 -15.37 -14.57
N ASP A 99 -15.63 -15.23 -14.54
CA ASP A 99 -16.37 -14.63 -15.65
C ASP A 99 -16.04 -13.14 -15.80
N GLU A 100 -15.85 -12.69 -17.04
CA GLU A 100 -15.55 -11.29 -17.36
C GLU A 100 -16.69 -10.64 -18.13
N TYR A 101 -17.00 -9.40 -17.77
CA TYR A 101 -18.02 -8.56 -18.38
C TYR A 101 -17.44 -7.22 -18.78
N THR A 102 -17.84 -6.72 -19.95
CA THR A 102 -17.76 -5.29 -20.24
C THR A 102 -18.84 -4.57 -19.44
N ALA A 103 -18.46 -3.52 -18.73
CA ALA A 103 -19.37 -2.68 -17.97
C ALA A 103 -19.42 -1.26 -18.51
N ASP A 104 -20.61 -0.69 -18.62
CA ASP A 104 -20.83 0.72 -18.94
C ASP A 104 -20.80 1.57 -17.66
N ILE A 105 -20.07 2.70 -17.68
CA ILE A 105 -20.13 3.67 -16.60
C ILE A 105 -21.44 4.44 -16.70
N LEU A 106 -22.37 4.16 -15.78
CA LEU A 106 -23.68 4.82 -15.73
C LEU A 106 -23.55 6.27 -15.28
N GLY A 107 -22.67 6.52 -14.32
CA GLY A 107 -22.38 7.86 -13.82
C GLY A 107 -21.66 7.87 -12.49
N PHE A 108 -21.29 9.07 -12.08
CA PHE A 108 -20.60 9.38 -10.83
C PHE A 108 -21.54 10.11 -9.89
N ASP A 109 -21.22 10.07 -8.60
CA ASP A 109 -21.98 10.84 -7.62
C ASP A 109 -21.84 12.35 -7.86
N PRO A 110 -22.97 13.10 -8.01
CA PRO A 110 -22.92 14.53 -8.28
C PRO A 110 -22.37 15.38 -7.14
N ASN A 111 -22.40 14.87 -5.90
CA ASN A 111 -21.90 15.55 -4.71
C ASN A 111 -20.39 15.33 -4.48
N GLY A 112 -19.76 14.51 -5.32
CA GLY A 112 -18.33 14.29 -5.30
C GLY A 112 -17.85 13.31 -4.24
N GLN A 113 -18.69 12.38 -3.81
CA GLN A 113 -18.42 11.45 -2.71
C GLN A 113 -17.59 10.23 -3.16
N ASP A 114 -16.87 10.35 -4.27
CA ASP A 114 -16.04 9.28 -4.85
C ASP A 114 -16.80 7.96 -5.07
N LEU A 115 -18.06 8.04 -5.51
CA LEU A 115 -18.88 6.87 -5.90
C LEU A 115 -19.10 6.84 -7.41
N ALA A 116 -19.09 5.64 -7.98
CA ALA A 116 -19.45 5.36 -9.36
C ALA A 116 -20.36 4.12 -9.45
N ALA A 117 -21.24 4.15 -10.44
CA ALA A 117 -22.11 3.03 -10.76
C ALA A 117 -21.80 2.51 -12.17
N LEU A 118 -21.69 1.20 -12.27
CA LEU A 118 -21.42 0.49 -13.52
C LEU A 118 -22.58 -0.45 -13.84
N GLN A 119 -22.80 -0.72 -15.12
CA GLN A 119 -23.76 -1.70 -15.59
C GLN A 119 -23.05 -2.78 -16.39
N LEU A 120 -23.06 -4.02 -15.90
CA LEU A 120 -22.55 -5.16 -16.64
C LEU A 120 -23.45 -5.44 -17.85
N ARG A 121 -22.86 -5.55 -19.03
CA ARG A 121 -23.60 -5.87 -20.25
C ARG A 121 -24.02 -7.33 -20.27
N ASN A 122 -25.29 -7.58 -20.57
CA ASN A 122 -25.88 -8.93 -20.73
C ASN A 122 -25.81 -9.82 -19.46
N ALA A 123 -25.55 -9.25 -18.28
CA ALA A 123 -25.55 -9.98 -17.02
C ALA A 123 -26.97 -10.27 -16.52
N ARG A 124 -27.17 -11.44 -15.91
CA ARG A 124 -28.43 -11.86 -15.28
C ARG A 124 -28.16 -12.87 -14.17
N ASN A 125 -29.05 -12.93 -13.18
CA ASN A 125 -29.01 -13.88 -12.07
C ASN A 125 -27.69 -13.84 -11.28
N LEU A 126 -27.10 -12.66 -11.15
CA LEU A 126 -25.87 -12.47 -10.39
C LEU A 126 -26.14 -12.48 -8.88
N PRO A 127 -25.17 -12.96 -8.06
CA PRO A 127 -25.21 -12.75 -6.61
C PRO A 127 -25.11 -11.25 -6.29
N THR A 128 -25.71 -10.84 -5.17
CA THR A 128 -25.77 -9.42 -4.77
C THR A 128 -25.35 -9.22 -3.32
N ILE A 129 -24.81 -8.04 -3.02
CA ILE A 129 -24.58 -7.58 -1.65
C ILE A 129 -25.84 -6.88 -1.13
N ASP A 130 -26.32 -7.29 0.04
CA ASP A 130 -27.37 -6.59 0.77
C ASP A 130 -26.81 -5.30 1.39
N ILE A 131 -27.59 -4.22 1.40
CA ILE A 131 -27.19 -2.92 1.96
C ILE A 131 -27.86 -2.75 3.33
N ALA A 132 -27.06 -2.45 4.35
CA ALA A 132 -27.55 -2.22 5.70
C ALA A 132 -28.39 -0.94 5.80
N SER A 133 -29.13 -0.81 6.91
CA SER A 133 -29.89 0.42 7.19
C SER A 133 -28.94 1.61 7.52
N PRO A 134 -29.19 2.83 6.99
CA PRO A 134 -28.47 4.08 7.30
C PRO A 134 -28.00 4.26 8.74
N ASP A 135 -28.89 4.03 9.70
CA ASP A 135 -28.63 4.33 11.12
C ASP A 135 -28.12 3.13 11.93
N SER A 136 -27.72 2.04 11.25
CA SER A 136 -27.36 0.78 11.92
C SER A 136 -25.90 0.70 12.35
N VAL A 137 -25.01 1.53 11.79
CA VAL A 137 -23.56 1.46 12.02
C VAL A 137 -23.20 2.08 13.37
N ARG A 138 -22.38 1.38 14.15
CA ARG A 138 -21.96 1.80 15.50
C ARG A 138 -20.47 1.54 15.70
N VAL A 139 -19.78 2.49 16.33
CA VAL A 139 -18.41 2.29 16.79
C VAL A 139 -18.31 1.05 17.70
N GLY A 140 -17.28 0.24 17.48
CA GLY A 140 -17.02 -1.01 18.20
C GLY A 140 -17.65 -2.27 17.59
N GLN A 141 -18.54 -2.15 16.60
CA GLN A 141 -19.03 -3.33 15.87
C GLN A 141 -17.93 -3.92 14.98
N ARG A 142 -18.00 -5.22 14.68
CA ARG A 142 -17.11 -5.83 13.68
C ARG A 142 -17.31 -5.22 12.31
N ALA A 143 -16.20 -5.08 11.60
CA ALA A 143 -16.14 -4.65 10.23
C ALA A 143 -15.35 -5.68 9.42
N PHE A 144 -15.87 -6.02 8.24
CA PHE A 144 -15.23 -6.96 7.32
C PHE A 144 -15.04 -6.27 5.98
N ALA A 145 -13.80 -6.16 5.53
CA ALA A 145 -13.51 -5.59 4.22
C ALA A 145 -13.18 -6.71 3.23
N ILE A 146 -13.82 -6.63 2.06
CA ILE A 146 -13.57 -7.56 0.96
C ILE A 146 -13.10 -6.76 -0.25
N GLY A 147 -12.03 -7.21 -0.89
CA GLY A 147 -11.57 -6.70 -2.17
C GLY A 147 -11.06 -7.82 -3.06
N SER A 148 -10.93 -7.55 -4.36
CA SER A 148 -10.43 -8.48 -5.36
C SER A 148 -9.41 -7.78 -6.27
N PRO A 149 -8.24 -7.35 -5.72
CA PRO A 149 -7.19 -6.75 -6.53
C PRO A 149 -6.80 -7.66 -7.69
N PHE A 150 -6.76 -7.11 -8.91
CA PHE A 150 -6.38 -7.82 -10.13
C PHE A 150 -7.18 -9.10 -10.44
N GLY A 151 -8.25 -9.37 -9.68
CA GLY A 151 -9.14 -10.52 -9.75
C GLY A 151 -8.49 -11.89 -9.54
N LEU A 152 -7.27 -11.95 -9.00
CA LEU A 152 -6.52 -13.21 -8.85
C LEU A 152 -6.81 -13.88 -7.50
N GLU A 153 -7.03 -13.08 -6.44
CA GLU A 153 -7.43 -13.56 -5.11
C GLU A 153 -8.33 -12.53 -4.43
N THR A 154 -9.40 -12.99 -3.76
CA THR A 154 -10.26 -12.11 -2.94
C THR A 154 -9.62 -11.95 -1.57
N THR A 155 -9.22 -10.72 -1.24
CA THR A 155 -8.69 -10.35 0.07
C THR A 155 -9.84 -10.16 1.04
N PHE A 156 -9.75 -10.80 2.21
CA PHE A 156 -10.70 -10.68 3.31
C PHE A 156 -9.97 -10.22 4.58
N THR A 157 -10.32 -9.05 5.09
CA THR A 157 -9.73 -8.49 6.31
C THR A 157 -10.81 -8.19 7.34
N VAL A 158 -10.45 -8.30 8.62
CA VAL A 158 -11.37 -8.19 9.74
C VAL A 158 -10.85 -7.13 10.70
N GLY A 159 -11.75 -6.31 11.18
CA GLY A 159 -11.51 -5.29 12.20
C GLY A 159 -12.80 -4.88 12.88
N ILE A 160 -12.86 -3.63 13.32
CA ILE A 160 -14.01 -2.97 13.91
C ILE A 160 -14.27 -1.63 13.23
N ILE A 161 -15.44 -1.05 13.49
CA ILE A 161 -15.69 0.37 13.24
C ILE A 161 -15.02 1.16 14.36
N SER A 162 -13.91 1.81 14.05
CA SER A 162 -13.07 2.53 15.01
C SER A 162 -13.62 3.91 15.34
N ARG A 163 -14.19 4.60 14.33
CA ARG A 163 -14.80 5.92 14.47
C ARG A 163 -15.82 6.16 13.34
N ILE A 164 -16.80 7.01 13.60
CA ILE A 164 -17.69 7.56 12.58
C ILE A 164 -17.54 9.08 12.66
N ASP A 165 -17.28 9.74 11.55
CA ASP A 165 -17.19 11.19 11.51
C ASP A 165 -18.57 11.81 11.83
N PRO A 166 -18.66 12.73 12.81
CA PRO A 166 -19.95 13.29 13.23
C PRO A 166 -20.60 14.22 12.19
N ASP A 167 -19.81 14.81 11.28
CA ASP A 167 -20.28 15.80 10.32
C ASP A 167 -20.53 15.18 8.94
N GLU A 168 -19.62 14.30 8.50
CA GLU A 168 -19.64 13.69 7.17
C GLU A 168 -20.12 12.24 7.16
N GLY A 169 -20.19 11.57 8.33
CA GLY A 169 -20.57 10.17 8.44
C GLY A 169 -19.52 9.16 7.96
N THR A 170 -18.37 9.63 7.45
CA THR A 170 -17.25 8.79 7.01
C THR A 170 -16.87 7.76 8.07
N ILE A 171 -16.77 6.50 7.65
CA ILE A 171 -16.49 5.37 8.54
C ILE A 171 -14.99 5.14 8.59
N GLN A 172 -14.42 5.09 9.80
CA GLN A 172 -13.05 4.63 10.03
C GLN A 172 -13.08 3.19 10.57
N THR A 173 -12.18 2.35 10.07
CA THR A 173 -12.00 0.97 10.50
C THR A 173 -10.52 0.64 10.70
N ASP A 174 -10.21 -0.32 11.56
CA ASP A 174 -8.89 -0.93 11.66
C ASP A 174 -8.77 -2.23 10.85
N ALA A 175 -9.83 -2.62 10.12
CA ALA A 175 -9.74 -3.67 9.11
C ALA A 175 -8.74 -3.21 8.04
N ALA A 176 -7.82 -4.10 7.66
CA ALA A 176 -6.79 -3.72 6.70
C ALA A 176 -7.39 -3.40 5.33
N ILE A 177 -7.33 -2.12 4.94
CA ILE A 177 -7.65 -1.57 3.63
C ILE A 177 -6.33 -1.24 2.92
N ASN A 178 -6.05 -1.95 1.83
CA ASN A 178 -4.86 -1.78 1.00
C ASN A 178 -5.28 -1.44 -0.44
N PRO A 179 -4.35 -0.96 -1.30
CA PRO A 179 -4.59 -0.83 -2.74
C PRO A 179 -5.24 -2.11 -3.29
N GLY A 180 -6.35 -1.94 -4.01
CA GLY A 180 -7.19 -3.04 -4.49
C GLY A 180 -8.50 -3.26 -3.73
N ASN A 181 -8.59 -2.89 -2.45
CA ASN A 181 -9.86 -2.94 -1.70
C ASN A 181 -10.80 -1.78 -2.05
N SER A 182 -10.26 -0.67 -2.62
CA SER A 182 -11.05 0.49 -3.04
C SER A 182 -12.22 0.09 -3.94
N GLY A 183 -13.42 0.52 -3.57
CA GLY A 183 -14.69 0.23 -4.23
C GLY A 183 -15.36 -1.07 -3.77
N GLY A 184 -14.66 -1.92 -3.01
CA GLY A 184 -15.22 -3.12 -2.38
C GLY A 184 -16.09 -2.78 -1.15
N PRO A 185 -16.87 -3.75 -0.62
CA PRO A 185 -17.74 -3.49 0.52
C PRO A 185 -17.00 -3.51 1.85
N LEU A 186 -17.38 -2.61 2.76
CA LEU A 186 -17.23 -2.79 4.20
C LEU A 186 -18.54 -3.38 4.74
N LEU A 187 -18.46 -4.53 5.41
CA LEU A 187 -19.63 -5.32 5.82
C LEU A 187 -19.75 -5.41 7.35
N ASN A 188 -20.97 -5.58 7.85
CA ASN A 188 -21.25 -5.98 9.23
C ASN A 188 -21.25 -7.51 9.40
N SER A 189 -21.51 -8.00 10.62
CA SER A 189 -21.57 -9.44 10.94
C SER A 189 -22.72 -10.22 10.28
N ASN A 190 -23.66 -9.54 9.61
CA ASN A 190 -24.73 -10.15 8.80
C ASN A 190 -24.37 -10.20 7.30
N ALA A 191 -23.15 -9.80 6.92
CA ALA A 191 -22.72 -9.62 5.54
C ALA A 191 -23.49 -8.54 4.78
N GLU A 192 -24.03 -7.54 5.49
CA GLU A 192 -24.69 -6.37 4.89
C GLU A 192 -23.65 -5.24 4.77
N MET A 193 -23.65 -4.54 3.63
CA MET A 193 -22.79 -3.39 3.38
C MET A 193 -23.14 -2.24 4.30
N VAL A 194 -22.15 -1.76 5.05
CA VAL A 194 -22.20 -0.57 5.90
C VAL A 194 -21.39 0.59 5.32
N GLY A 195 -20.51 0.33 4.35
CA GLY A 195 -19.82 1.36 3.58
C GLY A 195 -19.14 0.81 2.34
N VAL A 196 -18.62 1.72 1.51
CA VAL A 196 -17.76 1.40 0.36
C VAL A 196 -16.34 1.72 0.74
N ASN A 197 -15.46 0.72 0.80
CA ASN A 197 -14.05 0.90 1.14
C ASN A 197 -13.45 1.92 0.19
N THR A 198 -12.83 2.95 0.74
CA THR A 198 -12.03 3.91 -0.02
C THR A 198 -10.68 3.98 0.65
N ALA A 199 -9.63 3.66 -0.10
CA ALA A 199 -8.29 3.79 0.43
C ALA A 199 -8.03 5.28 0.66
N ILE A 200 -7.84 5.65 1.93
CA ILE A 200 -7.23 6.92 2.28
C ILE A 200 -6.15 6.61 3.31
N PHE A 201 -4.95 7.13 3.08
CA PHE A 201 -3.80 7.12 3.99
C PHE A 201 -3.14 5.76 4.26
N SER A 202 -2.04 5.50 3.54
CA SER A 202 -0.87 4.82 4.10
C SER A 202 0.20 5.89 4.38
N VAL A 203 0.37 6.27 5.65
CA VAL A 203 1.54 7.06 6.09
C VAL A 203 2.64 6.08 6.48
N GLY A 204 3.79 6.14 5.79
CA GLY A 204 4.92 5.25 6.02
C GLY A 204 5.61 4.81 4.73
N ARG A 205 6.92 4.53 4.85
CA ARG A 205 7.86 4.17 3.75
C ARG A 205 7.58 2.83 3.07
N GLU A 206 6.60 2.09 3.54
CA GLU A 206 6.03 0.91 2.92
C GLU A 206 4.53 1.16 2.84
N GLY A 207 3.96 1.26 1.64
CA GLY A 207 2.54 1.56 1.42
C GLY A 207 1.61 0.41 1.86
N GLY A 208 1.63 0.10 3.15
CA GLY A 208 0.81 -0.91 3.81
C GLY A 208 -0.15 -0.27 4.81
N ASN A 209 -1.25 -0.97 5.06
CA ASN A 209 -2.23 -0.57 6.07
C ASN A 209 -1.59 -0.49 7.48
N ILE A 210 -1.66 0.68 8.12
CA ILE A 210 -1.18 0.91 9.50
C ILE A 210 -2.28 0.74 10.57
N GLY A 211 -3.34 -0.01 10.27
CA GLY A 211 -4.52 -0.19 11.12
C GLY A 211 -5.58 0.89 10.95
N ILE A 212 -5.61 1.58 9.80
CA ILE A 212 -6.53 2.70 9.53
C ILE A 212 -7.01 2.58 8.09
N GLY A 213 -8.31 2.39 7.92
CA GLY A 213 -8.99 2.38 6.64
C GLY A 213 -10.27 3.20 6.71
N PHE A 214 -10.73 3.67 5.55
CA PHE A 214 -11.96 4.45 5.46
C PHE A 214 -12.98 3.79 4.56
N ALA A 215 -14.24 4.11 4.82
CA ALA A 215 -15.32 3.77 3.93
C ALA A 215 -16.33 4.92 3.83
N ILE A 216 -16.82 5.14 2.62
CA ILE A 216 -17.94 6.04 2.34
C ILE A 216 -19.19 5.39 2.96
N PRO A 217 -19.95 6.09 3.81
CA PRO A 217 -21.06 5.49 4.54
C PRO A 217 -22.24 5.17 3.61
N ILE A 218 -23.02 4.16 3.96
CA ILE A 218 -24.21 3.80 3.17
C ILE A 218 -25.31 4.87 3.16
N THR A 219 -25.24 5.87 4.04
CA THR A 219 -26.08 7.08 4.01
C THR A 219 -25.90 7.86 2.71
N ASP A 220 -24.72 7.78 2.10
CA ASP A 220 -24.37 8.46 0.86
C ASP A 220 -24.67 7.58 -0.37
N VAL A 221 -24.56 6.25 -0.20
CA VAL A 221 -24.80 5.26 -1.25
C VAL A 221 -26.27 5.24 -1.70
N GLN A 222 -27.23 5.29 -0.77
CA GLN A 222 -28.65 5.19 -1.13
C GLN A 222 -29.16 6.36 -2.00
N PRO A 223 -28.88 7.64 -1.66
CA PRO A 223 -29.19 8.76 -2.53
C PRO A 223 -28.51 8.66 -3.90
N PHE A 224 -27.24 8.23 -3.93
CA PHE A 224 -26.49 8.04 -5.17
C PHE A 224 -27.14 7.00 -6.09
N LEU A 225 -27.41 5.80 -5.59
CA LEU A 225 -28.08 4.75 -6.37
C LEU A 225 -29.47 5.19 -6.86
N SER A 226 -30.17 5.99 -6.06
CA SER A 226 -31.47 6.56 -6.45
C SER A 226 -31.33 7.56 -7.61
N ALA A 227 -30.29 8.40 -7.59
CA ALA A 227 -29.99 9.32 -8.69
C ALA A 227 -29.60 8.56 -9.97
N ILE A 228 -28.78 7.51 -9.86
CA ILE A 228 -28.40 6.65 -11.00
C ILE A 228 -29.63 6.01 -11.65
N ARG A 229 -30.55 5.46 -10.85
CA ARG A 229 -31.81 4.87 -11.36
C ARG A 229 -32.70 5.89 -12.09
N GLN A 230 -32.58 7.17 -11.75
CA GLN A 230 -33.30 8.27 -12.39
C GLN A 230 -32.56 8.85 -13.60
N GLY A 231 -31.38 8.33 -13.94
CA GLY A 231 -30.52 8.87 -15.01
C GLY A 231 -29.89 10.22 -14.67
N GLN A 232 -29.75 10.53 -13.38
CA GLN A 232 -29.22 11.80 -12.86
C GLN A 232 -27.77 11.70 -12.38
N GLY A 233 -27.06 10.62 -12.76
CA GLY A 233 -25.63 10.50 -12.49
C GLY A 233 -24.82 11.61 -13.16
N SER A 234 -23.76 12.06 -12.51
CA SER A 234 -22.80 12.97 -13.14
C SER A 234 -22.07 12.27 -14.28
N GLU A 235 -21.88 12.95 -15.40
CA GLU A 235 -21.05 12.44 -16.50
C GLU A 235 -19.56 12.51 -16.20
N THR A 236 -19.17 13.37 -15.26
CA THR A 236 -17.78 13.63 -14.85
C THR A 236 -17.57 13.17 -13.41
N ALA A 237 -16.46 12.49 -13.18
CA ALA A 237 -16.02 12.21 -11.82
C ALA A 237 -15.69 13.53 -11.13
N ARG A 238 -16.33 13.77 -9.99
CA ARG A 238 -15.90 14.78 -9.03
C ARG A 238 -15.36 13.98 -7.84
N THR A 239 -14.06 14.00 -7.61
CA THR A 239 -13.50 13.53 -6.35
C THR A 239 -13.47 14.74 -5.42
N GLY A 240 -14.51 14.90 -4.61
CA GLY A 240 -14.46 15.77 -3.46
C GLY A 240 -13.53 15.12 -2.44
N SER A 241 -12.43 15.78 -2.09
CA SER A 241 -11.51 15.32 -1.06
C SER A 241 -12.21 15.34 0.31
N ARG A 242 -12.99 14.30 0.63
CA ARG A 242 -13.57 14.08 1.96
C ARG A 242 -12.56 13.40 2.87
N LEU A 243 -11.62 14.20 3.33
CA LEU A 243 -10.92 13.91 4.57
C LEU A 243 -11.81 14.45 5.71
N PRO A 244 -12.26 13.61 6.67
CA PRO A 244 -13.12 14.06 7.75
C PRO A 244 -12.49 15.22 8.55
N GLY A 245 -13.23 16.33 8.71
CA GLY A 245 -12.78 17.55 9.39
C GLY A 245 -11.78 18.41 8.61
N SER A 246 -11.56 18.15 7.31
CA SER A 246 -10.51 18.83 6.58
C SER A 246 -10.94 20.12 5.88
N GLN A 247 -10.33 21.24 6.28
CA GLN A 247 -10.23 22.39 5.41
C GLN A 247 -9.54 21.94 4.11
N ALA A 248 -10.16 22.26 2.97
CA ALA A 248 -9.59 21.97 1.65
C ALA A 248 -8.15 22.50 1.55
N PRO A 249 -7.22 21.80 0.87
CA PRO A 249 -5.85 22.24 0.74
C PRO A 249 -5.78 23.67 0.22
N ARG A 250 -5.17 24.56 1.01
CA ARG A 250 -5.05 25.97 0.64
C ARG A 250 -4.04 26.11 -0.49
N PRO A 251 -4.39 26.70 -1.65
CA PRO A 251 -3.44 26.92 -2.72
C PRO A 251 -2.32 27.88 -2.31
N VAL A 252 -1.09 27.52 -2.61
CA VAL A 252 0.12 28.30 -2.33
C VAL A 252 1.09 28.26 -3.52
N GLU A 253 1.93 29.29 -3.61
CA GLU A 253 2.93 29.40 -4.68
C GLU A 253 4.29 28.88 -4.23
N LEU A 254 4.92 28.02 -5.06
CA LEU A 254 6.34 27.71 -4.92
C LEU A 254 7.15 29.01 -5.04
N ASN A 255 8.13 29.19 -4.13
CA ASN A 255 8.91 30.43 -3.97
C ASN A 255 8.13 31.64 -3.44
N GLY A 256 6.94 31.43 -2.87
CA GLY A 256 6.16 32.47 -2.22
C GLY A 256 6.80 33.04 -0.94
N SER A 257 6.07 33.95 -0.29
CA SER A 257 6.41 34.41 1.07
C SER A 257 6.19 33.29 2.09
N PRO A 258 6.92 33.25 3.21
CA PRO A 258 6.66 32.31 4.29
C PRO A 258 5.20 32.40 4.75
N ILE A 259 4.58 31.23 4.97
CA ILE A 259 3.20 31.09 5.37
C ILE A 259 3.20 30.89 6.88
N ARG A 260 2.37 31.65 7.60
CA ARG A 260 2.14 31.42 9.02
C ARG A 260 0.80 30.73 9.22
N GLY A 261 0.78 29.74 10.08
CA GLY A 261 -0.42 29.00 10.44
C GLY A 261 -0.39 28.60 11.91
N THR A 262 -1.51 28.05 12.37
CA THR A 262 -1.68 27.54 13.71
C THR A 262 -2.31 26.15 13.60
N LEU A 263 -1.80 25.20 14.37
CA LEU A 263 -2.42 23.90 14.60
C LEU A 263 -3.23 23.94 15.88
N GLY A 264 -4.46 23.40 15.87
CA GLY A 264 -5.31 23.35 17.04
C GLY A 264 -6.63 22.62 16.79
N PRO A 265 -7.61 22.71 17.72
CA PRO A 265 -8.86 21.96 17.62
C PRO A 265 -9.69 22.20 16.35
N ASP A 266 -9.48 23.34 15.68
CA ASP A 266 -10.14 23.70 14.41
C ASP A 266 -9.34 23.28 13.17
N SER A 267 -8.15 22.70 13.34
CA SER A 267 -7.32 22.12 12.28
C SER A 267 -7.81 20.73 11.89
N ASN A 268 -7.36 20.27 10.74
CA ASN A 268 -7.58 18.90 10.32
C ASN A 268 -6.87 17.97 11.31
N VAL A 269 -7.34 16.74 11.45
CA VAL A 269 -6.73 15.76 12.36
C VAL A 269 -6.31 14.56 11.54
N LEU A 270 -5.03 14.17 11.58
CA LEU A 270 -4.59 12.92 10.98
C LEU A 270 -5.25 11.78 11.75
N PRO A 271 -6.04 10.94 11.07
CA PRO A 271 -6.68 9.82 11.75
C PRO A 271 -5.60 8.80 12.10
N GLY A 272 -5.54 8.36 13.36
CA GLY A 272 -4.59 7.35 13.83
C GLY A 272 -3.84 7.75 15.09
N ASP A 273 -3.06 8.82 14.97
CA ASP A 273 -2.33 9.42 16.07
C ASP A 273 -3.07 10.63 16.66
N ASN A 274 -4.12 11.12 15.99
CA ASN A 274 -4.87 12.32 16.32
C ASN A 274 -4.01 13.60 16.27
N SER A 275 -2.95 13.65 15.47
CA SER A 275 -2.16 14.87 15.31
C SER A 275 -2.91 15.92 14.50
N TYR A 276 -2.69 17.20 14.80
CA TYR A 276 -3.32 18.27 14.03
C TYR A 276 -2.50 18.55 12.78
N PHE A 277 -3.17 18.79 11.64
CA PHE A 277 -2.51 19.24 10.42
C PHE A 277 -3.31 20.31 9.68
N ASN A 278 -2.60 21.12 8.89
CA ASN A 278 -3.20 21.95 7.85
C ASN A 278 -2.67 21.50 6.48
N ALA A 279 -3.54 21.47 5.48
CA ALA A 279 -3.18 21.06 4.12
C ALA A 279 -2.98 22.26 3.19
N TYR A 280 -1.98 22.15 2.32
CA TYR A 280 -1.64 23.12 1.29
C TYR A 280 -1.49 22.44 -0.07
N SER A 281 -1.74 23.16 -1.16
CA SER A 281 -1.53 22.63 -2.51
C SER A 281 -0.66 23.56 -3.36
N PHE A 282 0.21 23.00 -4.20
CA PHE A 282 1.03 23.76 -5.13
C PHE A 282 1.26 23.01 -6.44
N GLU A 283 1.56 23.73 -7.51
CA GLU A 283 1.90 23.16 -8.82
C GLU A 283 3.39 22.89 -8.94
N GLY A 284 3.75 21.67 -9.37
CA GLY A 284 5.12 21.21 -9.55
C GLY A 284 5.39 20.65 -10.95
N GLN A 285 6.67 20.65 -11.34
CA GLN A 285 7.13 20.08 -12.62
C GLN A 285 7.99 18.84 -12.37
N ALA A 286 7.86 17.83 -13.23
CA ALA A 286 8.67 16.63 -13.17
C ALA A 286 10.16 16.99 -13.24
N GLY A 287 10.96 16.42 -12.32
CA GLY A 287 12.39 16.70 -12.21
C GLY A 287 12.74 18.00 -11.48
N GLN A 288 11.77 18.80 -11.03
CA GLN A 288 12.00 20.02 -10.25
C GLN A 288 12.39 19.67 -8.82
N THR A 289 13.48 20.23 -8.30
CA THR A 289 13.83 20.09 -6.88
C THR A 289 13.12 21.15 -6.05
N VAL A 290 12.48 20.69 -4.97
CA VAL A 290 11.81 21.54 -3.98
C VAL A 290 12.43 21.36 -2.60
N SER A 291 12.42 22.44 -1.81
CA SER A 291 12.73 22.47 -0.37
C SER A 291 11.48 22.98 0.33
N LEU A 292 10.93 22.16 1.22
CA LEU A 292 9.73 22.45 1.99
C LEU A 292 10.14 22.42 3.45
N ASP A 293 10.01 23.55 4.14
CA ASP A 293 10.53 23.75 5.48
C ASP A 293 9.37 24.13 6.41
N LEU A 294 9.17 23.35 7.49
CA LEU A 294 8.17 23.60 8.53
C LEU A 294 8.88 23.83 9.85
N THR A 295 8.68 25.01 10.43
CA THR A 295 9.26 25.37 11.71
C THR A 295 8.19 25.68 12.74
N SER A 296 8.31 25.11 13.94
CA SER A 296 7.48 25.45 15.09
C SER A 296 8.34 25.49 16.36
N ASN A 297 7.97 26.36 17.30
CA ASN A 297 8.52 26.36 18.66
C ASN A 297 7.56 25.69 19.66
N ASP A 298 6.34 25.37 19.22
CA ASP A 298 5.23 24.99 20.10
C ASP A 298 4.93 23.48 20.01
N PHE A 299 5.25 22.84 18.89
CA PHE A 299 5.04 21.41 18.66
C PHE A 299 6.19 20.78 17.87
N ASP A 300 6.22 19.45 17.85
CA ASP A 300 7.20 18.69 17.08
C ASP A 300 6.75 18.57 15.63
N ALA A 301 7.49 19.17 14.70
CA ALA A 301 7.02 19.38 13.34
C ALA A 301 7.17 18.11 12.49
N TYR A 302 6.12 17.78 11.74
CA TYR A 302 6.12 16.66 10.80
C TYR A 302 5.57 17.13 9.44
N LEU A 303 6.35 16.93 8.38
CA LEU A 303 5.96 17.24 7.00
C LEU A 303 5.66 15.98 6.22
N ILE A 304 4.58 16.03 5.44
CA ILE A 304 4.23 14.98 4.48
C ILE A 304 3.91 15.62 3.13
N LEU A 305 4.61 15.21 2.08
CA LEU A 305 4.36 15.62 0.70
C LEU A 305 3.68 14.47 -0.05
N LEU A 306 2.56 14.77 -0.70
CA LEU A 306 1.76 13.83 -1.48
C LEU A 306 1.67 14.29 -2.95
N ASP A 307 1.53 13.34 -3.86
CA ASP A 307 1.21 13.61 -5.27
C ASP A 307 -0.29 13.88 -5.49
N SER A 308 -0.69 14.06 -6.75
CA SER A 308 -2.08 14.33 -7.15
C SER A 308 -3.04 13.17 -6.94
N ASN A 309 -2.52 11.95 -6.77
CA ASN A 309 -3.28 10.74 -6.47
C ASN A 309 -3.32 10.44 -4.96
N GLY A 310 -2.62 11.24 -4.14
CA GLY A 310 -2.53 11.08 -2.70
C GLY A 310 -1.44 10.13 -2.22
N ASN A 311 -0.52 9.70 -3.11
CA ASN A 311 0.61 8.86 -2.72
C ASN A 311 1.69 9.70 -2.03
N SER A 312 2.35 9.15 -1.01
CA SER A 312 3.48 9.81 -0.36
C SER A 312 4.67 9.91 -1.31
N VAL A 313 5.15 11.15 -1.51
CA VAL A 313 6.34 11.49 -2.30
C VAL A 313 7.55 11.59 -1.39
N ALA A 314 7.36 12.18 -0.21
CA ALA A 314 8.39 12.33 0.83
C ALA A 314 7.73 12.69 2.17
N GLN A 315 8.38 12.35 3.26
CA GLN A 315 7.97 12.75 4.61
C GLN A 315 9.22 12.99 5.46
N ASP A 316 9.14 13.91 6.41
CA ASP A 316 10.26 14.26 7.29
C ASP A 316 9.78 14.85 8.62
N ASP A 317 10.34 14.39 9.74
CA ASP A 317 10.00 14.79 11.11
C ASP A 317 11.16 15.44 11.90
N ASP A 318 12.43 15.37 11.46
CA ASP A 318 13.53 15.99 12.24
C ASP A 318 14.77 16.48 11.44
N SER A 319 14.64 16.80 10.15
CA SER A 319 15.80 17.21 9.34
C SER A 319 16.31 18.64 9.57
N ALA A 320 15.61 19.50 10.32
CA ALA A 320 16.03 20.87 10.60
C ALA A 320 16.30 21.09 12.10
N SER A 321 17.57 21.33 12.45
CA SER A 321 18.08 21.60 13.82
C SER A 321 17.01 21.76 14.91
N GLY A 322 16.70 20.68 15.64
CA GLY A 322 15.64 20.65 16.65
C GLY A 322 14.43 19.82 16.20
N THR A 323 13.24 20.24 16.61
CA THR A 323 11.93 19.62 16.32
C THR A 323 11.28 20.16 15.04
N ASN A 324 12.08 20.56 14.05
CA ASN A 324 11.60 21.15 12.80
C ASN A 324 11.76 20.14 11.65
N ALA A 325 10.84 20.18 10.69
CA ALA A 325 10.83 19.29 9.55
C ALA A 325 11.29 20.00 8.26
N ARG A 326 12.03 19.28 7.42
CA ARG A 326 12.46 19.72 6.11
C ARG A 326 12.48 18.59 5.08
N ILE A 327 11.66 18.73 4.03
CA ILE A 327 11.70 17.88 2.85
C ILE A 327 12.54 18.56 1.76
N VAL A 328 13.57 17.88 1.26
CA VAL A 328 14.26 18.26 0.01
C VAL A 328 14.15 17.10 -0.97
N THR A 329 13.33 17.24 -2.00
CA THR A 329 13.06 16.16 -2.95
C THR A 329 12.92 16.66 -4.39
N GLN A 330 13.13 15.75 -5.34
CA GLN A 330 12.86 15.97 -6.76
C GLN A 330 11.44 15.46 -7.07
N LEU A 331 10.60 16.32 -7.63
CA LEU A 331 9.22 15.97 -7.95
C LEU A 331 9.19 14.91 -9.08
N PRO A 332 8.50 13.77 -8.89
CA PRO A 332 8.51 12.68 -9.88
C PRO A 332 7.71 13.03 -11.14
N GLU A 333 6.69 13.88 -11.02
CA GLU A 333 5.69 14.12 -12.06
C GLU A 333 5.38 15.62 -12.18
N THR A 334 4.73 16.00 -13.28
CA THR A 334 4.20 17.35 -13.42
C THR A 334 2.73 17.34 -12.99
N GLY A 335 2.36 18.20 -12.05
CA GLY A 335 1.00 18.29 -11.56
C GLY A 335 0.88 18.95 -10.20
N THR A 336 -0.31 18.85 -9.61
CA THR A 336 -0.62 19.38 -8.30
C THR A 336 -0.10 18.44 -7.20
N TYR A 337 0.59 19.00 -6.22
CA TYR A 337 1.07 18.32 -5.02
C TYR A 337 0.31 18.82 -3.78
N ILE A 338 0.15 17.95 -2.79
CA ILE A 338 -0.45 18.28 -1.49
C ILE A 338 0.62 18.20 -0.41
N LEU A 339 0.73 19.24 0.41
CA LEU A 339 1.67 19.32 1.52
C LEU A 339 0.90 19.41 2.84
N LEU A 340 1.17 18.48 3.75
CA LEU A 340 0.61 18.47 5.10
C LEU A 340 1.63 19.06 6.06
N ALA A 341 1.27 20.18 6.69
CA ALA A 341 1.98 20.71 7.83
C ALA A 341 1.34 20.13 9.09
N ASN A 342 2.00 19.17 9.73
CA ASN A 342 1.44 18.33 10.78
C ASN A 342 2.29 18.43 12.07
N SER A 343 1.69 18.12 13.22
CA SER A 343 2.43 17.81 14.44
C SER A 343 2.78 16.32 14.50
N PHE A 344 3.92 15.97 15.09
CA PHE A 344 4.36 14.58 15.17
C PHE A 344 3.49 13.76 16.12
N ARG A 345 2.94 14.37 17.18
CA ARG A 345 2.10 13.69 18.16
C ARG A 345 0.66 14.20 18.17
N GLY A 346 -0.22 13.29 18.57
CA GLY A 346 -1.63 13.58 18.83
C GLY A 346 -1.86 14.73 19.79
N GLY A 347 -2.72 15.66 19.38
CA GLY A 347 -3.19 16.77 20.23
C GLY A 347 -2.20 17.91 20.46
N GLU A 348 -1.00 17.88 19.86
CA GLU A 348 -0.05 19.01 19.91
C GLU A 348 -0.53 20.17 19.04
N SER A 349 -0.60 21.36 19.63
CA SER A 349 -1.12 22.58 19.02
C SER A 349 -0.14 23.74 19.18
N GLY A 350 -0.22 24.73 18.29
CA GLY A 350 0.64 25.90 18.33
C GLY A 350 0.90 26.53 16.96
N ASP A 351 1.70 27.58 16.95
CA ASP A 351 2.01 28.33 15.74
C ASP A 351 3.15 27.69 14.95
N TYR A 352 3.12 27.85 13.63
CA TYR A 352 4.19 27.44 12.75
C TYR A 352 4.42 28.41 11.59
N GLU A 353 5.60 28.30 11.00
CA GLU A 353 5.95 28.93 9.74
C GLU A 353 6.34 27.87 8.71
N LEU A 354 5.73 27.94 7.52
CA LEU A 354 5.92 27.03 6.40
C LEU A 354 6.52 27.78 5.21
N THR A 355 7.63 27.28 4.67
CA THR A 355 8.32 27.88 3.52
C THR A 355 8.47 26.86 2.39
N LEU A 356 8.10 27.26 1.17
CA LEU A 356 8.26 26.43 -0.02
C LEU A 356 9.20 27.11 -1.01
N ARG A 357 10.31 26.45 -1.35
CA ARG A 357 11.30 26.92 -2.32
C ARG A 357 11.46 25.90 -3.43
N SER A 358 11.64 26.37 -4.65
CA SER A 358 12.12 25.56 -5.76
C SER A 358 13.49 26.05 -6.18
N GLN A 359 14.41 25.10 -6.34
CA GLN A 359 15.65 25.35 -7.04
C GLN A 359 15.39 25.13 -8.54
N ARG A 360 15.69 26.13 -9.37
CA ARG A 360 15.82 25.88 -10.82
C ARG A 360 16.95 24.89 -10.97
N GLY A 361 16.68 23.77 -11.64
CA GLY A 361 17.69 22.79 -12.03
C GLY A 361 18.83 23.49 -12.77
N GLN A 362 19.87 23.87 -12.05
CA GLN A 362 21.19 23.97 -12.60
C GLN A 362 21.81 22.62 -12.35
N GLY A 363 22.03 21.88 -13.44
CA GLY A 363 23.02 20.83 -13.44
C GLY A 363 24.33 21.43 -12.94
N SER A 364 24.66 21.16 -11.69
CA SER A 364 25.99 21.33 -11.14
C SER A 364 26.15 20.21 -10.14
N ALA A 365 26.68 19.11 -10.65
CA ALA A 365 27.33 18.11 -9.82
C ALA A 365 28.46 18.81 -9.07
N SER A 366 28.19 19.34 -7.87
CA SER A 366 29.23 19.39 -6.86
C SER A 366 29.47 17.93 -6.49
N ARG A 367 30.54 17.33 -7.00
CA ARG A 367 30.97 16.00 -6.56
C ARG A 367 31.13 16.07 -5.04
N GLY A 368 30.23 15.39 -4.34
CA GLY A 368 30.34 15.14 -2.93
C GLY A 368 31.68 14.48 -2.61
N ARG A 369 32.16 14.60 -1.38
CA ARG A 369 33.35 13.86 -0.97
C ARG A 369 33.00 12.38 -0.92
N LEU A 370 33.60 11.61 -1.82
CA LEU A 370 33.42 10.16 -1.91
C LEU A 370 33.94 9.48 -0.63
N LEU A 371 33.06 8.77 0.05
CA LEU A 371 33.35 7.99 1.26
C LEU A 371 33.59 6.51 0.92
N LEU A 372 32.92 6.00 -0.11
CA LEU A 372 33.04 4.63 -0.60
C LEU A 372 32.73 4.59 -2.11
N ASP A 373 33.49 3.81 -2.89
CA ASP A 373 33.21 3.51 -4.31
C ASP A 373 33.73 2.12 -4.61
N GLU A 374 32.81 1.17 -4.69
CA GLU A 374 33.08 -0.24 -4.80
C GLU A 374 32.37 -0.82 -6.02
N THR A 375 33.00 -1.79 -6.65
CA THR A 375 32.37 -2.57 -7.73
C THR A 375 32.42 -4.03 -7.36
N GLY A 376 31.36 -4.76 -7.67
CA GLY A 376 31.24 -6.17 -7.31
C GLY A 376 30.38 -6.96 -8.28
N VAL A 377 30.25 -8.26 -8.00
CA VAL A 377 29.44 -9.20 -8.78
C VAL A 377 28.74 -10.16 -7.84
N LEU A 378 27.41 -10.15 -7.79
CA LEU A 378 26.61 -11.16 -7.09
C LEU A 378 26.56 -12.44 -7.93
N ARG A 379 26.99 -13.57 -7.37
CA ARG A 379 27.15 -14.86 -8.06
C ARG A 379 26.81 -16.03 -7.15
N THR A 380 26.43 -17.16 -7.77
CA THR A 380 26.08 -18.38 -7.07
C THR A 380 27.21 -18.82 -6.12
N GLY A 381 26.88 -18.93 -4.82
CA GLY A 381 27.83 -19.26 -3.76
C GLY A 381 28.18 -18.09 -2.85
N ASP A 382 27.77 -16.87 -3.20
CA ASP A 382 27.83 -15.71 -2.29
C ASP A 382 26.83 -15.89 -1.12
N PRO A 383 27.04 -15.17 0.01
CA PRO A 383 26.10 -15.20 1.13
C PRO A 383 24.69 -14.82 0.69
N SER A 384 23.69 -15.51 1.26
CA SER A 384 22.28 -15.23 1.02
C SER A 384 21.58 -14.81 2.30
N LEU A 385 20.63 -13.88 2.20
CA LEU A 385 19.77 -13.52 3.32
C LEU A 385 18.89 -14.73 3.71
N PRO A 386 18.75 -15.05 5.01
CA PRO A 386 17.98 -16.22 5.44
C PRO A 386 16.48 -16.13 5.18
N GLU A 387 15.94 -14.92 5.04
CA GLU A 387 14.51 -14.64 4.96
C GLU A 387 13.93 -14.93 3.57
N ASP A 388 14.67 -14.57 2.52
CA ASP A 388 14.22 -14.63 1.13
C ASP A 388 15.18 -15.39 0.19
N GLY A 389 16.40 -15.68 0.64
CA GLY A 389 17.44 -16.32 -0.17
C GLY A 389 18.13 -15.40 -1.19
N SER A 390 17.92 -14.08 -1.13
CA SER A 390 18.61 -13.12 -2.00
C SER A 390 20.11 -13.05 -1.69
N LEU A 391 20.95 -12.94 -2.72
CA LEU A 391 22.39 -12.87 -2.55
C LEU A 391 22.79 -11.45 -2.13
N PHE A 392 23.78 -11.34 -1.26
CA PHE A 392 24.26 -10.04 -0.80
C PHE A 392 25.77 -9.96 -0.59
N HIS A 393 26.29 -8.74 -0.68
CA HIS A 393 27.60 -8.36 -0.20
C HIS A 393 27.48 -7.22 0.82
N GLN A 394 28.38 -7.19 1.79
CA GLN A 394 28.42 -6.16 2.83
C GLN A 394 29.66 -5.29 2.67
N TYR A 395 29.49 -3.99 2.93
CA TYR A 395 30.55 -2.99 2.91
C TYR A 395 30.45 -2.11 4.15
N GLU A 396 31.59 -1.59 4.60
CA GLU A 396 31.64 -0.74 5.78
C GLU A 396 32.19 0.65 5.42
N PHE A 397 31.64 1.69 6.04
CA PHE A 397 32.20 3.03 6.01
C PHE A 397 32.04 3.73 7.36
N SER A 398 32.82 4.77 7.63
CA SER A 398 32.68 5.58 8.84
C SER A 398 32.03 6.92 8.53
N GLY A 399 31.10 7.34 9.39
CA GLY A 399 30.42 8.62 9.27
C GLY A 399 30.44 9.44 10.55
N GLN A 400 30.08 10.71 10.44
CA GLN A 400 29.98 11.65 11.55
C GLN A 400 28.51 11.96 11.87
N ALA A 401 28.23 12.19 13.15
CA ALA A 401 26.90 12.59 13.60
C ALA A 401 26.44 13.86 12.87
N GLY A 402 25.24 13.83 12.32
CA GLY A 402 24.63 14.91 11.55
C GLY A 402 25.15 15.03 10.11
N GLN A 403 26.05 14.16 9.65
CA GLN A 403 26.57 14.14 8.28
C GLN A 403 25.51 13.63 7.31
N SER A 404 25.24 14.39 6.25
CA SER A 404 24.37 13.93 5.16
C SER A 404 25.17 13.17 4.10
N ILE A 405 24.68 12.00 3.72
CA ILE A 405 25.27 11.15 2.70
C ILE A 405 24.23 10.71 1.68
N THR A 406 24.71 10.35 0.49
CA THR A 406 23.95 9.66 -0.54
C THR A 406 24.65 8.34 -0.85
N ILE A 407 23.93 7.24 -0.71
CA ILE A 407 24.36 5.89 -1.08
C ILE A 407 23.64 5.55 -2.37
N ARG A 408 24.36 5.09 -3.40
CA ARG A 408 23.78 4.62 -4.66
C ARG A 408 24.28 3.23 -4.99
N LEU A 409 23.37 2.39 -5.43
CA LEU A 409 23.66 1.06 -5.94
C LEU A 409 23.11 0.98 -7.35
N GLU A 410 24.01 0.77 -8.30
CA GLU A 410 23.67 0.74 -9.72
C GLU A 410 23.94 -0.66 -10.28
N SER A 411 22.98 -1.24 -10.99
CA SER A 411 23.14 -2.50 -11.70
C SER A 411 22.28 -2.55 -12.95
N SER A 412 22.90 -2.86 -14.08
CA SER A 412 22.19 -3.15 -15.32
C SER A 412 21.79 -4.63 -15.45
N GLU A 413 22.19 -5.48 -14.51
CA GLU A 413 22.09 -6.94 -14.64
C GLU A 413 21.06 -7.57 -13.68
N PHE A 414 20.64 -6.84 -12.64
CA PHE A 414 19.63 -7.28 -11.69
C PHE A 414 18.98 -6.08 -11.01
N ASP A 415 17.82 -6.32 -10.40
CA ASP A 415 17.10 -5.32 -9.64
C ASP A 415 17.71 -5.13 -8.26
N THR A 416 18.16 -3.92 -7.97
CA THR A 416 19.01 -3.65 -6.80
C THR A 416 18.18 -3.38 -5.56
N TYR A 417 18.69 -3.78 -4.40
CA TYR A 417 18.10 -3.37 -3.14
C TYR A 417 19.19 -3.09 -2.09
N LEU A 418 19.11 -1.90 -1.52
CA LEU A 418 20.08 -1.33 -0.60
C LEU A 418 19.54 -1.34 0.82
N LEU A 419 20.38 -1.79 1.75
CA LEU A 419 20.12 -1.64 3.19
C LEU A 419 21.31 -0.97 3.87
N LEU A 420 21.03 -0.08 4.82
CA LEU A 420 22.01 0.58 5.67
C LEU A 420 21.74 0.21 7.12
N PHE A 421 22.75 -0.31 7.81
CA PHE A 421 22.72 -0.64 9.23
C PHE A 421 23.74 0.19 10.00
N ASP A 422 23.49 0.35 11.30
CA ASP A 422 24.55 0.71 12.23
C ASP A 422 25.45 -0.49 12.56
N ASN A 423 26.56 -0.24 13.26
CA ASN A 423 27.52 -1.28 13.65
C ASN A 423 27.01 -2.20 14.79
N GLU A 424 25.81 -1.96 15.32
CA GLU A 424 25.11 -2.83 16.26
C GLU A 424 24.12 -3.78 15.55
N GLY A 425 23.94 -3.61 14.23
CA GLY A 425 23.04 -4.42 13.40
C GLY A 425 21.60 -3.91 13.37
N ASN A 426 21.33 -2.69 13.83
CA ASN A 426 20.02 -2.07 13.67
C ASN A 426 19.92 -1.44 12.28
N LEU A 427 18.79 -1.68 11.61
CA LEU A 427 18.49 -1.07 10.31
C LEU A 427 18.27 0.43 10.49
N ILE A 428 18.98 1.23 9.70
CA ILE A 428 18.85 2.70 9.64
C ILE A 428 17.92 3.10 8.50
N ASP A 429 18.13 2.54 7.31
CA ASP A 429 17.32 2.84 6.12
C ASP A 429 17.46 1.75 5.05
N GLN A 430 16.49 1.66 4.15
CA GLN A 430 16.51 0.73 3.00
C GLN A 430 15.74 1.29 1.81
N ASN A 431 16.17 0.97 0.59
CA ASN A 431 15.51 1.39 -0.65
C ASN A 431 15.88 0.46 -1.80
N ASP A 432 14.90 0.13 -2.66
CA ASP A 432 15.06 -0.70 -3.87
C ASP A 432 15.16 0.15 -5.14
N ASP A 433 14.33 1.18 -5.30
CA ASP A 433 14.30 1.97 -6.53
C ASP A 433 14.59 3.47 -6.33
N ILE A 434 15.35 4.07 -7.24
CA ILE A 434 15.52 5.54 -7.33
C ILE A 434 14.22 6.19 -7.83
N ARG A 435 13.45 5.51 -8.70
CA ARG A 435 12.16 5.95 -9.28
C ARG A 435 11.45 4.77 -9.98
N PRO A 436 10.12 4.87 -10.20
CA PRO A 436 9.36 3.86 -10.96
C PRO A 436 9.96 3.58 -12.35
N GLY A 437 10.31 2.31 -12.62
CA GLY A 437 10.90 1.87 -13.89
C GLY A 437 12.43 2.00 -13.96
N ASN A 438 13.09 2.32 -12.85
CA ASN A 438 14.54 2.23 -12.69
C ASN A 438 14.83 1.24 -11.56
N THR A 439 15.74 0.31 -11.81
CA THR A 439 16.09 -0.81 -10.93
C THR A 439 17.35 -0.53 -10.10
N ASP A 440 17.82 0.72 -10.09
CA ASP A 440 18.95 1.17 -9.28
C ASP A 440 18.40 1.71 -7.96
N SER A 441 19.11 1.54 -6.84
CA SER A 441 18.69 2.03 -5.52
C SER A 441 19.46 3.28 -5.09
N GLU A 442 18.82 4.19 -4.34
CA GLU A 442 19.49 5.32 -3.67
C GLU A 442 18.96 5.54 -2.26
N LEU A 443 19.87 5.76 -1.30
CA LEU A 443 19.54 6.22 0.04
C LEU A 443 20.12 7.62 0.27
N ARG A 444 19.32 8.52 0.85
CA ARG A 444 19.77 9.83 1.33
C ARG A 444 19.58 9.89 2.83
N VAL A 445 20.67 9.80 3.57
CA VAL A 445 20.62 9.60 5.03
C VAL A 445 21.40 10.69 5.72
N ARG A 446 20.84 11.22 6.82
CA ARG A 446 21.59 12.01 7.80
C ARG A 446 22.01 11.10 8.95
N LEU A 447 23.31 10.89 9.08
CA LEU A 447 23.85 9.90 10.00
C LEU A 447 23.59 10.34 11.46
N PRO A 448 22.98 9.49 12.30
CA PRO A 448 22.58 9.89 13.64
C PRO A 448 23.77 10.10 14.59
N GLU A 449 24.88 9.40 14.36
CA GLU A 449 26.00 9.33 15.28
C GLU A 449 27.35 9.28 14.56
N THR A 450 28.43 9.51 15.31
CA THR A 450 29.80 9.37 14.78
C THR A 450 30.26 7.93 15.01
N ARG A 451 29.99 7.03 14.07
CA ARG A 451 30.33 5.61 14.17
C ARG A 451 30.55 4.94 12.80
N GLY A 452 30.80 3.63 12.83
CA GLY A 452 30.84 2.78 11.64
C GLY A 452 29.43 2.40 11.19
N TYR A 453 29.26 2.23 9.88
CA TYR A 453 28.00 1.87 9.24
C TYR A 453 28.24 0.73 8.26
N VAL A 454 27.25 -0.15 8.12
CA VAL A 454 27.28 -1.30 7.23
C VAL A 454 26.27 -1.09 6.11
N VAL A 455 26.70 -1.14 4.86
CA VAL A 455 25.84 -1.14 3.68
C VAL A 455 25.75 -2.57 3.15
N ILE A 456 24.53 -3.06 3.01
CA ILE A 456 24.25 -4.31 2.33
C ILE A 456 23.80 -3.99 0.91
N VAL A 457 24.51 -4.59 -0.05
CA VAL A 457 24.15 -4.63 -1.47
C VAL A 457 23.49 -5.97 -1.71
N ASN A 458 22.21 -5.99 -2.05
CA ASN A 458 21.51 -7.22 -2.43
C ASN A 458 20.77 -7.04 -3.78
N SER A 459 20.16 -8.13 -4.24
CA SER A 459 19.12 -8.08 -5.26
C SER A 459 17.71 -8.13 -4.65
N TYR A 460 16.76 -7.40 -5.23
CA TYR A 460 15.35 -7.36 -4.81
C TYR A 460 14.70 -8.76 -4.76
N ASP A 461 15.13 -9.67 -5.63
CA ASP A 461 14.66 -11.06 -5.63
C ASP A 461 15.80 -12.09 -5.46
N HIS A 462 15.42 -13.33 -5.15
CA HIS A 462 16.32 -14.47 -4.95
C HIS A 462 17.04 -14.97 -6.22
N THR A 463 16.73 -14.39 -7.39
CA THR A 463 17.29 -14.77 -8.69
C THR A 463 18.37 -13.80 -9.17
N GLY A 464 18.37 -12.56 -8.66
CA GLY A 464 19.27 -11.48 -9.06
C GLY A 464 20.76 -11.82 -8.90
N ARG A 465 21.49 -11.69 -10.01
CA ARG A 465 22.92 -11.97 -10.13
C ARG A 465 23.49 -11.04 -11.17
N GLY A 466 24.71 -10.56 -10.95
CA GLY A 466 25.38 -9.72 -11.92
C GLY A 466 26.26 -8.65 -11.30
N ARG A 467 26.83 -7.82 -12.15
CA ARG A 467 27.73 -6.73 -11.74
C ARG A 467 26.97 -5.56 -11.15
N TYR A 468 27.55 -4.92 -10.15
CA TYR A 468 27.04 -3.68 -9.58
C TYR A 468 28.15 -2.69 -9.27
N ARG A 469 27.75 -1.44 -9.05
CA ARG A 469 28.59 -0.40 -8.45
C ARG A 469 27.88 0.22 -7.26
N LEU A 470 28.58 0.31 -6.13
CA LEU A 470 28.14 0.95 -4.90
C LEU A 470 28.94 2.23 -4.71
N THR A 471 28.28 3.37 -4.52
CA THR A 471 28.93 4.64 -4.15
C THR A 471 28.29 5.23 -2.90
N VAL A 472 29.11 5.71 -1.97
CA VAL A 472 28.68 6.52 -0.83
C VAL A 472 29.37 7.87 -0.94
N GLU A 473 28.57 8.93 -1.09
CA GLU A 473 29.05 10.30 -1.24
C GLU A 473 28.54 11.16 -0.09
N GLN A 474 29.41 12.01 0.46
CA GLN A 474 28.98 13.06 1.37
C GLN A 474 28.40 14.22 0.57
N ASN A 475 27.15 14.60 0.88
CA ASN A 475 26.45 15.71 0.25
C ASN A 475 27.00 17.09 0.65
#